data_AF-A0A9D8FGE1-F1
#
_entry.id   AF-A0A9D8FGE1-F1
#
_cell.length_a   1.000
_cell.length_b   1.000
_cell.length_c   1.000
_cell.angle_alpha   90.00
_cell.angle_beta   90.00
_cell.angle_gamma   90.00
#
_symmetry.space_group_name_H-M   'P 1'
#
loop_
_entity.id
_entity.type
_entity.pdbx_description
1 polymer ?
#
loop_
_entity_poly.entity_id
_entity_poly.type
_entity_poly.pdbx_seq_one_letter_code
_entity_poly.pdbx_strand_id
1 'polypeptide(L)'
;MFLLLTSCASKSSQSDENKPKITEYFITHIAPNGVKTFNFSISANMDNIKKGRHSGGGMGSGGMGKSGMPNQATMQAKIKQKMTRRLESKMAVTGYCSKGYKEISSVVGKGYSQFRGECKDTANKQDRLTFKNN
;
A
#
# COMPACT_ATOMS: atom_id res chain seq x y z
N MET A 1 -13.61 18.45 52.19
CA MET A 1 -14.62 18.24 51.12
C MET A 1 -13.87 17.70 49.91
N PHE A 2 -13.95 16.38 49.70
CA PHE A 2 -13.31 15.66 48.61
C PHE A 2 -14.28 15.58 47.42
N LEU A 3 -13.83 16.00 46.23
CA LEU A 3 -14.46 15.63 44.95
C LEU A 3 -13.35 15.27 43.96
N LEU A 4 -13.02 13.98 43.91
CA LEU A 4 -12.22 13.35 42.86
C LEU A 4 -13.18 12.92 41.75
N LEU A 5 -13.10 13.54 40.58
CA LEU A 5 -13.77 13.06 39.36
C LEU A 5 -12.73 12.31 38.50
N THR A 6 -12.56 11.02 38.79
CA THR A 6 -11.86 10.07 37.93
C THR A 6 -12.80 9.62 36.80
N SER A 7 -12.63 10.20 35.61
CA SER A 7 -13.24 9.68 34.39
C SER A 7 -12.28 8.66 33.75
N CYS A 8 -12.47 7.38 34.07
CA CYS A 8 -11.96 6.28 33.24
C CYS A 8 -12.93 6.04 32.09
N ALA A 9 -12.80 6.82 31.01
CA ALA A 9 -13.36 6.44 29.72
C ALA A 9 -12.33 5.56 28.98
N SER A 10 -12.15 4.32 29.45
CA SER A 10 -11.45 3.29 28.70
C SER A 10 -12.31 2.89 27.48
N LYS A 11 -12.16 3.63 26.37
CA LYS A 11 -12.52 3.08 25.07
C LYS A 11 -11.44 2.06 24.72
N SER A 12 -11.67 0.81 25.11
CA SER A 12 -10.90 -0.32 24.62
C SER A 12 -10.96 -0.30 23.09
N SER A 13 -9.77 -0.24 22.53
CA SER A 13 -9.38 -0.38 21.14
C SER A 13 -10.36 -1.27 20.37
N GLN A 14 -11.10 -0.67 19.43
CA GLN A 14 -11.81 -1.41 18.40
C GLN A 14 -10.80 -2.25 17.62
N SER A 15 -10.67 -3.51 18.02
CA SER A 15 -10.32 -4.68 17.19
C SER A 15 -9.73 -4.36 15.82
N ASP A 16 -8.41 -4.15 15.78
CA ASP A 16 -7.62 -4.17 14.53
C ASP A 16 -7.55 -5.57 13.89
N GLU A 17 -8.20 -6.57 14.47
CA GLU A 17 -8.15 -7.98 14.06
C GLU A 17 -8.85 -8.29 12.73
N ASN A 18 -9.68 -7.37 12.21
CA ASN A 18 -10.42 -7.55 10.95
C ASN A 18 -9.92 -6.69 9.77
N LYS A 19 -8.84 -5.91 9.94
CA LYS A 19 -8.28 -5.13 8.82
C LYS A 19 -7.28 -5.98 8.04
N PRO A 20 -7.30 -5.94 6.69
CA PRO A 20 -6.27 -6.59 5.88
C PRO A 20 -4.89 -6.08 6.31
N LYS A 21 -3.99 -6.99 6.69
CA LYS A 21 -2.60 -6.63 6.99
C LYS A 21 -1.94 -6.23 5.68
N ILE A 22 -1.62 -4.95 5.55
CA ILE A 22 -0.89 -4.42 4.40
C ILE A 22 0.60 -4.53 4.68
N THR A 23 1.32 -5.23 3.82
CA THR A 23 2.78 -5.37 3.86
C THR A 23 3.38 -4.63 2.68
N GLU A 24 4.44 -3.87 2.93
CA GLU A 24 5.17 -3.14 1.91
C GLU A 24 6.60 -3.68 1.80
N TYR A 25 7.08 -3.83 0.56
CA TYR A 25 8.47 -4.16 0.27
C TYR A 25 9.07 -3.07 -0.60
N PHE A 26 10.30 -2.68 -0.27
CA PHE A 26 11.05 -1.68 -1.02
C PHE A 26 12.47 -2.21 -1.22
N ILE A 27 12.72 -2.75 -2.41
CA ILE A 27 13.99 -3.37 -2.78
C ILE A 27 14.74 -2.39 -3.69
N THR A 28 16.01 -2.16 -3.40
CA THR A 28 16.87 -1.23 -4.12
C THR A 28 18.05 -1.95 -4.73
N HIS A 29 18.48 -1.50 -5.90
CA HIS A 29 19.64 -2.04 -6.58
C HIS A 29 20.47 -0.93 -7.25
N ILE A 30 21.74 -0.85 -6.89
CA ILE A 30 22.74 0.01 -7.50
C ILE A 30 23.66 -0.84 -8.37
N ALA A 31 23.64 -0.58 -9.69
CA ALA A 31 24.50 -1.22 -10.65
C ALA A 31 25.97 -0.71 -10.55
N PRO A 32 26.96 -1.44 -11.10
CA PRO A 32 28.36 -1.00 -11.09
C PRO A 32 28.55 0.39 -11.74
N ASN A 33 27.86 0.63 -12.87
CA ASN A 33 27.86 1.92 -13.58
C ASN A 33 27.13 3.05 -12.83
N GLY A 34 26.58 2.79 -11.64
CA GLY A 34 25.91 3.78 -10.81
C GLY A 34 24.42 3.98 -11.11
N VAL A 35 23.84 3.24 -12.06
CA VAL A 35 22.39 3.26 -12.28
C VAL A 35 21.69 2.72 -11.03
N LYS A 36 20.69 3.48 -10.55
CA LYS A 36 19.88 3.13 -9.38
C LYS A 36 18.49 2.69 -9.82
N THR A 37 18.10 1.49 -9.42
CA THR A 37 16.77 0.93 -9.70
C THR A 37 16.10 0.47 -8.41
N PHE A 38 14.78 0.41 -8.41
CA PHE A 38 14.03 -0.09 -7.26
C PHE A 38 12.79 -0.85 -7.69
N ASN A 39 12.30 -1.66 -6.75
CA ASN A 39 11.05 -2.38 -6.82
C ASN A 39 10.25 -2.10 -5.54
N PHE A 40 9.11 -1.45 -5.69
CA PHE A 40 8.18 -1.20 -4.60
C PHE A 40 6.96 -2.06 -4.78
N SER A 41 6.62 -2.88 -3.79
CA SER A 41 5.43 -3.71 -3.83
C SER A 41 4.61 -3.60 -2.56
N ILE A 42 3.30 -3.67 -2.72
CA ILE A 42 2.34 -3.67 -1.63
C ILE A 42 1.52 -4.93 -1.78
N SER A 43 1.48 -5.75 -0.73
CA SER A 43 0.61 -6.92 -0.63
C SER A 43 -0.38 -6.70 0.51
N ALA A 44 -1.63 -7.12 0.32
CA ALA A 44 -2.63 -7.11 1.36
C ALA A 44 -3.07 -8.57 1.59
N ASN A 45 -2.71 -9.13 2.75
CA ASN A 45 -3.15 -10.47 3.11
C ASN A 45 -4.65 -10.45 3.39
N MET A 46 -5.39 -11.17 2.54
CA MET A 46 -6.85 -11.31 2.63
C MET A 46 -7.25 -12.54 3.47
N ASP A 47 -6.29 -13.26 4.06
CA ASP A 47 -6.48 -14.55 4.73
C ASP A 47 -7.47 -14.49 5.91
N ASN A 48 -7.61 -13.31 6.53
CA ASN A 48 -8.51 -13.09 7.67
C ASN A 48 -9.87 -12.49 7.31
N ILE A 49 -10.18 -12.28 6.03
CA ILE A 49 -11.57 -11.99 5.64
C ILE A 49 -12.32 -13.33 5.65
N LYS A 50 -12.58 -13.86 6.86
CA LYS A 50 -13.65 -14.84 7.07
C LYS A 50 -14.88 -14.26 6.39
N LYS A 51 -15.46 -15.00 5.45
CA LYS A 51 -16.74 -14.68 4.79
C LYS A 51 -17.82 -14.55 5.86
N GLY A 52 -17.93 -13.39 6.48
CA GLY A 52 -19.03 -13.02 7.34
C GLY A 52 -20.24 -12.65 6.48
N ARG A 53 -20.98 -13.65 6.01
CA ARG A 53 -22.40 -13.53 5.65
C ARG A 53 -23.02 -14.92 5.72
N HIS A 54 -23.45 -15.30 6.92
CA HIS A 54 -24.86 -15.40 7.30
C HIS A 54 -25.68 -16.27 6.34
N SER A 55 -25.99 -17.47 6.85
CA SER A 55 -27.19 -18.25 6.56
C SER A 55 -28.45 -17.36 6.58
N GLY A 56 -29.40 -17.62 5.69
CA GLY A 56 -30.75 -17.04 5.76
C GLY A 56 -31.42 -16.94 4.41
N GLY A 57 -32.41 -17.81 4.14
CA GLY A 57 -33.22 -17.78 2.93
C GLY A 57 -34.12 -16.54 2.83
N GLY A 58 -34.73 -16.35 1.66
CA GLY A 58 -35.78 -15.35 1.48
C GLY A 58 -35.92 -14.88 0.04
N MET A 59 -36.98 -15.36 -0.61
CA MET A 59 -37.57 -14.82 -1.84
C MET A 59 -37.71 -13.29 -1.76
N GLY A 60 -37.29 -12.56 -2.80
CA GLY A 60 -37.48 -11.12 -2.89
C GLY A 60 -37.34 -10.62 -4.33
N SER A 61 -38.46 -10.65 -5.05
CA SER A 61 -38.66 -9.96 -6.33
C SER A 61 -38.70 -8.45 -6.10
N GLY A 62 -38.04 -7.68 -6.98
CA GLY A 62 -38.26 -6.25 -7.14
C GLY A 62 -37.08 -5.36 -6.77
N GLY A 63 -36.65 -4.55 -7.73
CA GLY A 63 -35.84 -3.36 -7.45
C GLY A 63 -34.69 -3.14 -8.41
N MET A 64 -34.97 -2.41 -9.50
CA MET A 64 -33.96 -1.71 -10.29
C MET A 64 -33.01 -0.93 -9.37
N GLY A 65 -31.76 -1.36 -9.34
CA GLY A 65 -30.65 -0.65 -8.71
C GLY A 65 -29.40 -0.92 -9.51
N LYS A 66 -29.27 -0.27 -10.67
CA LYS A 66 -28.08 -0.31 -11.54
C LYS A 66 -26.96 0.48 -10.84
N SER A 67 -26.49 -0.03 -9.70
CA SER A 67 -25.40 0.53 -8.94
C SER A 67 -24.11 0.18 -9.67
N GLY A 68 -23.60 1.16 -10.43
CA GLY A 68 -22.49 1.01 -11.36
C GLY A 68 -21.24 0.47 -10.66
N MET A 69 -20.96 -0.81 -10.89
CA MET A 69 -19.67 -1.38 -10.54
C MET A 69 -18.59 -0.56 -11.27
N PRO A 70 -17.59 0.01 -10.57
CA PRO A 70 -16.54 0.78 -11.23
C PRO A 70 -15.91 -0.07 -12.34
N ASN A 71 -15.73 0.52 -13.53
CA ASN A 71 -14.99 -0.15 -14.60
C ASN A 71 -13.61 -0.57 -14.05
N GLN A 72 -13.14 -1.76 -14.43
CA GLN A 72 -11.88 -2.33 -14.01
C GLN A 72 -10.71 -1.34 -14.21
N ALA A 73 -10.73 -0.58 -15.31
CA ALA A 73 -9.76 0.49 -15.58
C ALA A 73 -9.76 1.57 -14.49
N THR A 74 -10.93 2.02 -14.05
CA THR A 74 -11.07 3.03 -12.98
C THR A 74 -10.57 2.50 -11.64
N MET A 75 -10.79 1.22 -11.34
CA MET A 75 -10.27 0.60 -10.13
C MET A 75 -8.74 0.50 -10.15
N GLN A 76 -8.17 0.05 -11.27
CA GLN A 76 -6.72 -0.02 -11.44
C GLN A 76 -6.06 1.36 -11.31
N ALA A 77 -6.65 2.40 -11.90
CA ALA A 77 -6.16 3.77 -11.77
C ALA A 77 -6.13 4.25 -10.31
N LYS A 78 -7.18 3.98 -9.54
CA LYS A 78 -7.23 4.31 -8.10
C LYS A 78 -6.16 3.55 -7.29
N ILE A 79 -5.95 2.27 -7.59
CA ILE A 79 -4.93 1.46 -6.93
C ILE A 79 -3.53 2.00 -7.28
N LYS A 80 -3.27 2.27 -8.56
CA LYS A 80 -2.02 2.86 -9.03
C LYS A 80 -1.75 4.19 -8.33
N GLN A 81 -2.73 5.09 -8.26
CA GLN A 81 -2.59 6.37 -7.56
C GLN A 81 -2.23 6.19 -6.08
N LYS A 82 -2.89 5.26 -5.38
CA LYS A 82 -2.60 4.97 -3.97
C LYS A 82 -1.18 4.40 -3.79
N MET A 83 -0.77 3.50 -4.68
CA MET A 83 0.58 2.96 -4.71
C MET A 83 1.63 4.04 -4.96
N THR A 84 1.41 4.94 -5.92
CA THR A 84 2.32 6.06 -6.21
C THR A 84 2.48 6.98 -5.00
N ARG A 85 1.40 7.34 -4.30
CA ARG A 85 1.49 8.16 -3.07
C ARG A 85 2.32 7.50 -1.97
N ARG A 86 2.17 6.19 -1.80
CA ARG A 86 2.97 5.41 -0.82
C ARG A 86 4.43 5.33 -1.24
N LEU A 87 4.69 5.13 -2.53
CA LEU A 87 6.03 5.17 -3.09
C LEU A 87 6.69 6.53 -2.86
N GLU A 88 5.99 7.64 -3.12
CA GLU A 88 6.49 9.00 -2.87
C GLU A 88 6.87 9.20 -1.41
N SER A 89 6.03 8.76 -0.47
CA SER A 89 6.35 8.79 0.96
C SER A 89 7.57 7.93 1.29
N LYS A 90 7.66 6.72 0.75
CA LYS A 90 8.83 5.84 0.93
C LYS A 90 10.10 6.47 0.37
N MET A 91 10.02 7.16 -0.77
CA MET A 91 11.15 7.87 -1.38
C MET A 91 11.59 9.07 -0.54
N ALA A 92 10.64 9.86 -0.03
CA ALA A 92 10.95 10.99 0.84
C ALA A 92 11.66 10.56 2.13
N VAL A 93 11.27 9.42 2.71
CA VAL A 93 11.89 8.88 3.93
C VAL A 93 13.25 8.26 3.67
N THR A 94 13.39 7.51 2.57
CA THR A 94 14.65 6.78 2.28
C THR A 94 15.70 7.61 1.56
N GLY A 95 15.29 8.65 0.81
CA GLY A 95 16.19 9.49 0.02
C GLY A 95 16.85 8.77 -1.17
N TYR A 96 16.35 7.59 -1.58
CA TYR A 96 17.05 6.74 -2.55
C TYR A 96 17.27 7.41 -3.93
N CYS A 97 16.25 8.10 -4.46
CA CYS A 97 16.35 8.90 -5.68
C CYS A 97 16.29 10.39 -5.35
N SER A 98 17.41 11.12 -5.45
CA SER A 98 17.46 12.54 -5.12
C SER A 98 16.83 13.44 -6.18
N LYS A 99 16.82 13.01 -7.45
CA LYS A 99 16.25 13.78 -8.59
C LYS A 99 14.93 13.19 -9.10
N GLY A 100 14.27 12.39 -8.26
CA GLY A 100 13.08 11.63 -8.63
C GLY A 100 13.39 10.41 -9.51
N TYR A 101 12.35 9.76 -10.03
CA TYR A 101 12.44 8.51 -10.76
C TYR A 101 11.56 8.51 -12.01
N LYS A 102 11.84 7.55 -12.91
CA LYS A 102 10.95 7.17 -14.02
C LYS A 102 10.34 5.80 -13.75
N GLU A 103 9.09 5.61 -14.17
CA GLU A 103 8.44 4.31 -14.17
C GLU A 103 9.08 3.43 -15.25
N ILE A 104 9.52 2.22 -14.88
CA ILE A 104 9.89 1.16 -15.81
C ILE A 104 8.67 0.28 -16.09
N SER A 105 7.97 -0.13 -15.03
CA SER A 105 6.75 -0.92 -15.14
C SER A 105 5.89 -0.78 -13.88
N SER A 106 4.57 -1.00 -14.03
CA SER A 106 3.67 -1.17 -12.91
C SER A 106 2.70 -2.32 -13.17
N VAL A 107 2.40 -3.08 -12.12
CA VAL A 107 1.47 -4.22 -12.16
C VAL A 107 0.48 -4.06 -11.02
N VAL A 108 -0.81 -4.20 -11.33
CA VAL A 108 -1.88 -4.19 -10.34
C VAL A 108 -2.63 -5.52 -10.44
N GLY A 109 -2.48 -6.34 -9.41
CA GLY A 109 -3.18 -7.62 -9.25
C GLY A 109 -4.20 -7.56 -8.11
N LYS A 110 -4.88 -8.68 -7.88
CA LYS A 110 -5.81 -8.82 -6.75
C LYS A 110 -5.01 -8.93 -5.45
N GLY A 111 -5.11 -7.92 -4.59
CA GLY A 111 -4.41 -7.90 -3.29
C GLY A 111 -2.91 -7.63 -3.38
N TYR A 112 -2.37 -7.34 -4.57
CA TYR A 112 -0.96 -7.06 -4.79
C TYR A 112 -0.78 -5.94 -5.82
N SER A 113 0.17 -5.05 -5.59
CA SER A 113 0.57 -4.05 -6.58
C SER A 113 2.06 -3.82 -6.56
N GLN A 114 2.67 -3.65 -7.74
CA GLN A 114 4.10 -3.46 -7.92
C GLN A 114 4.39 -2.23 -8.78
N PHE A 115 5.46 -1.53 -8.43
CA PHE A 115 6.03 -0.44 -9.20
C PHE A 115 7.55 -0.65 -9.30
N ARG A 116 8.08 -0.72 -10.52
CA ARG A 116 9.51 -0.75 -10.78
C ARG A 116 9.94 0.59 -11.36
N GLY A 117 11.01 1.15 -10.83
CA GLY A 117 11.53 2.43 -11.28
C GLY A 117 13.05 2.49 -11.38
N GLU A 118 13.51 3.51 -12.08
CA GLU A 118 14.91 3.92 -12.19
C GLU A 118 15.03 5.36 -11.70
N CYS A 119 16.01 5.66 -10.85
CA CYS A 119 16.27 7.03 -10.43
C CYS A 119 16.81 7.85 -11.63
N LYS A 120 16.51 9.15 -11.63
CA LYS A 120 17.08 10.09 -12.62
C LYS A 120 18.51 10.52 -12.28
N ASP A 121 18.96 10.18 -11.08
CA ASP A 121 20.32 10.40 -10.58
C ASP A 121 21.11 9.09 -10.44
N THR A 122 22.42 9.19 -10.58
CA THR A 122 23.37 8.09 -10.41
C THR A 122 23.84 8.00 -8.96
N ALA A 123 24.16 6.79 -8.51
CA ALA A 123 24.70 6.54 -7.18
C ALA A 123 26.03 7.25 -6.96
N ASN A 124 26.12 8.04 -5.89
CA ASN A 124 27.39 8.54 -5.37
C ASN A 124 28.05 7.51 -4.44
N LYS A 125 29.23 7.84 -3.88
CA LYS A 125 29.94 6.94 -2.95
C LYS A 125 29.12 6.63 -1.69
N GLN A 126 28.43 7.62 -1.14
CA GLN A 126 27.60 7.47 0.05
C GLN A 126 26.41 6.54 -0.22
N ASP A 127 25.74 6.66 -1.37
CA ASP A 127 24.63 5.80 -1.77
C ASP A 127 25.02 4.32 -1.74
N ARG A 128 26.24 3.99 -2.19
CA ARG A 128 26.76 2.61 -2.20
C ARG A 128 27.05 2.06 -0.81
N LEU A 129 27.32 2.93 0.16
CA LEU A 129 27.53 2.56 1.56
C LEU A 129 26.20 2.42 2.30
N THR A 130 25.25 3.30 2.00
CA THR A 130 23.94 3.37 2.65
C THR A 130 22.96 2.32 2.13
N PHE A 131 22.88 2.14 0.81
CA PHE A 131 21.92 1.25 0.17
C PHE A 131 22.61 -0.03 -0.32
N LYS A 132 22.57 -1.06 0.52
CA LYS A 132 23.00 -2.40 0.12
C LYS A 132 21.98 -3.01 -0.83
N ASN A 133 22.48 -3.68 -1.88
CA ASN A 133 21.63 -4.44 -2.79
C ASN A 133 20.99 -5.59 -2.01
N ASN A 134 19.66 -5.72 -2.14
CA ASN A 134 18.86 -6.81 -1.57
C ASN A 134 18.05 -7.49 -2.66
#